data_AF-A0AAF0R447-F1
#
_entry.id   AF-A0AAF0R447-F1
#
_cell.length_a   1.000
_cell.length_b   1.000
_cell.length_c   1.000
_cell.angle_alpha   90.00
_cell.angle_beta   90.00
_cell.angle_gamma   90.00
#
_symmetry.space_group_name_H-M   'P 1'
#
loop_
_entity.id
_entity.type
_entity.pdbx_description
1 polymer ?
#
loop_
_entity_poly.entity_id
_entity_poly.type
_entity_poly.pdbx_seq_one_letter_code
_entity_poly.pdbx_strand_id
1 'polypeptide(L)'
;MGHWRYLPLSHKWRKETKTFDGNKEERVAPKICSGIEILDKMQDLEGIQLSKDPKKRKKISHEKGQDNWNKKSIFFELPYWKSLLLRHNLDVMHIEKNICDNIMGTIMNVKGKTKDTIKTQLDLQEMNIRSELHPIQNGEKIEVPTACYTLSLEDKHKLCLFLKNLKHLLPLALRGMLSKEVCEPLIELSIFFSVLGSKELKIDNLNHIEAQLPITLCKLEKVFPPSFFDVMVHLPIHLASEAKIAGPIHYRWMYPVE
;
A
#
# COMPACT_ATOMS: atom_id res chain seq x y z
N MET A 1 4.24 0.03 6.21
CA MET A 1 5.17 1.17 6.40
C MET A 1 6.55 0.84 5.81
N GLY A 2 7.41 1.83 5.59
CA GLY A 2 8.82 1.60 5.24
C GLY A 2 9.20 1.83 3.77
N HIS A 3 8.44 2.64 3.03
CA HIS A 3 8.70 2.91 1.60
C HIS A 3 9.98 3.70 1.35
N TRP A 4 10.46 4.42 2.35
CA TRP A 4 11.73 5.14 2.31
C TRP A 4 12.97 4.27 2.06
N ARG A 5 12.85 2.94 2.21
CA ARG A 5 13.87 1.96 1.83
C ARG A 5 14.16 1.98 0.32
N TYR A 6 13.22 2.46 -0.47
CA TYR A 6 13.35 2.60 -1.92
C TYR A 6 13.91 3.96 -2.36
N LEU A 7 14.10 4.90 -1.43
CA LEU A 7 14.75 6.18 -1.72
C LEU A 7 16.28 6.02 -1.74
N PRO A 8 17.05 6.92 -2.38
CA PRO A 8 18.52 6.89 -2.30
C PRO A 8 19.04 6.93 -0.85
N LEU A 9 20.16 6.28 -0.55
CA LEU A 9 20.75 6.26 0.81
C LEU A 9 21.06 7.67 1.35
N SER A 10 21.38 8.62 0.47
CA SER A 10 21.63 10.02 0.81
C SER A 10 20.37 10.85 1.08
N HIS A 11 19.17 10.29 0.84
CA HIS A 11 17.93 11.05 0.91
C HIS A 11 17.60 11.49 2.34
N LYS A 12 17.25 12.78 2.51
CA LYS A 12 17.02 13.39 3.83
C LYS A 12 15.96 12.65 4.68
N TRP A 13 14.90 12.17 4.07
CA TRP A 13 13.81 11.46 4.76
C TRP A 13 14.24 10.16 5.44
N ARG A 14 15.33 9.53 4.99
CA ARG A 14 15.88 8.34 5.68
C ARG A 14 16.43 8.66 7.08
N LYS A 15 16.72 9.93 7.36
CA LYS A 15 17.21 10.41 8.67
C LYS A 15 16.11 11.02 9.53
N GLU A 16 14.89 11.19 9.00
CA GLU A 16 13.77 11.84 9.70
C GLU A 16 13.04 10.82 10.59
N THR A 17 13.34 10.82 11.89
CA THR A 17 12.73 9.88 12.84
C THR A 17 11.29 10.28 13.20
N LYS A 18 11.07 11.55 13.52
CA LYS A 18 9.80 12.04 14.10
C LYS A 18 8.57 11.97 13.18
N THR A 19 8.78 11.98 11.86
CA THR A 19 7.67 12.09 10.88
C THR A 19 7.12 10.73 10.45
N PHE A 20 7.90 9.66 10.64
CA PHE A 20 7.61 8.32 10.15
C PHE A 20 7.39 7.36 11.32
N ASP A 21 8.40 6.57 11.71
CA ASP A 21 8.26 5.47 12.67
C ASP A 21 9.19 5.59 13.89
N GLY A 22 9.79 6.76 14.12
CA GLY A 22 10.73 7.00 15.21
C GLY A 22 12.16 6.50 14.95
N ASN A 23 12.42 5.79 13.85
CA ASN A 23 13.72 5.19 13.56
C ASN A 23 14.40 5.84 12.35
N LYS A 24 15.73 5.69 12.26
CA LYS A 24 16.48 6.02 11.04
C LYS A 24 16.43 4.82 10.10
N GLU A 25 16.19 5.07 8.81
CA GLU A 25 16.12 4.01 7.80
C GLU A 25 17.47 3.82 7.09
N GLU A 26 18.26 2.91 7.62
CA GLU A 26 19.57 2.54 7.07
C GLU A 26 19.48 1.35 6.10
N ARG A 27 18.34 0.64 6.05
CA ARG A 27 18.21 -0.56 5.21
C ARG A 27 18.06 -0.18 3.74
N VAL A 28 18.57 -1.05 2.88
CA VAL A 28 18.37 -0.97 1.44
C VAL A 28 17.00 -1.51 1.04
N ALA A 29 16.56 -1.16 -0.18
CA ALA A 29 15.37 -1.73 -0.79
C ALA A 29 15.46 -3.26 -0.80
N PRO A 30 14.37 -3.99 -0.53
CA PRO A 30 14.36 -5.44 -0.65
C PRO A 30 14.82 -5.89 -2.04
N LYS A 31 15.74 -6.86 -2.09
CA LYS A 31 16.17 -7.47 -3.35
C LYS A 31 15.07 -8.40 -3.87
N ILE A 32 14.74 -8.27 -5.16
CA ILE A 32 13.85 -9.21 -5.83
C ILE A 32 14.57 -10.56 -5.92
N CYS A 33 13.96 -11.60 -5.35
CA CYS A 33 14.51 -12.95 -5.41
C CYS A 33 14.28 -13.55 -6.81
N SER A 34 15.28 -14.27 -7.30
CA SER A 34 15.15 -15.13 -8.49
C SER A 34 14.25 -16.32 -8.22
N GLY A 35 13.75 -16.97 -9.28
CA GLY A 35 12.89 -18.14 -9.13
C GLY A 35 13.63 -19.29 -8.44
N ILE A 36 14.94 -19.41 -8.68
CA ILE A 36 15.79 -20.40 -8.03
C ILE A 36 15.90 -20.11 -6.53
N GLU A 37 16.19 -18.87 -6.13
CA GLU A 37 16.25 -18.47 -4.72
C GLU A 37 14.90 -18.68 -4.00
N ILE A 38 13.77 -18.45 -4.68
CA ILE A 38 12.45 -18.70 -4.08
C ILE A 38 12.21 -20.21 -3.91
N LEU A 39 12.57 -21.05 -4.88
CA LEU A 39 12.42 -22.50 -4.78
C LEU A 39 13.29 -23.09 -3.67
N ASP A 40 14.51 -22.59 -3.51
CA ASP A 40 15.43 -23.01 -2.44
C ASP A 40 14.84 -22.72 -1.05
N LYS A 41 14.26 -21.52 -0.88
CA LYS A 41 13.54 -21.13 0.34
C LYS A 41 12.26 -21.93 0.62
N MET A 42 11.75 -22.69 -0.36
CA MET A 42 10.52 -23.48 -0.22
C MET A 42 10.77 -24.99 -0.11
N GLN A 43 12.04 -25.43 -0.08
CA GLN A 43 12.37 -26.86 0.04
C GLN A 43 11.85 -27.44 1.36
N ASP A 44 11.84 -26.65 2.43
CA ASP A 44 11.30 -27.00 3.74
C ASP A 44 9.77 -27.20 3.75
N LEU A 45 9.07 -26.67 2.74
CA LEU A 45 7.61 -26.80 2.58
C LEU A 45 7.17 -27.99 1.74
N GLU A 46 8.13 -28.77 1.21
CA GLU A 46 7.84 -29.89 0.34
C GLU A 46 7.15 -31.04 1.11
N GLY A 47 6.03 -31.54 0.57
CA GLY A 47 5.25 -32.61 1.21
C GLY A 47 4.35 -32.17 2.39
N ILE A 48 4.28 -30.88 2.72
CA ILE A 48 3.37 -30.38 3.78
C ILE A 48 1.92 -30.37 3.25
N GLN A 49 1.10 -31.31 3.72
CA GLN A 49 -0.35 -31.24 3.52
C GLN A 49 -0.97 -30.20 4.45
N LEU A 50 -1.54 -29.15 3.84
CA LEU A 50 -2.24 -28.11 4.56
C LEU A 50 -3.68 -28.53 4.85
N SER A 51 -4.10 -28.36 6.10
CA SER A 51 -5.47 -28.60 6.54
C SER A 51 -6.05 -27.35 7.19
N LYS A 52 -7.34 -27.09 6.94
CA LYS A 52 -8.11 -26.05 7.64
C LYS A 52 -8.57 -26.49 9.03
N ASP A 53 -8.44 -27.78 9.36
CA ASP A 53 -8.77 -28.33 10.68
C ASP A 53 -7.73 -27.86 11.71
N PRO A 54 -8.12 -27.10 12.76
CA PRO A 54 -7.22 -26.61 13.79
C PRO A 54 -6.39 -27.72 14.46
N LYS A 55 -6.92 -28.94 14.54
CA LYS A 55 -6.24 -30.09 15.18
C LYS A 55 -5.15 -30.71 14.29
N LYS A 56 -5.20 -30.48 12.97
CA LYS A 56 -4.26 -31.02 11.98
C LYS A 56 -3.32 -29.97 11.40
N ARG A 57 -3.45 -28.71 11.83
CA ARG A 57 -2.63 -27.60 11.36
C ARG A 57 -1.19 -27.77 11.88
N LYS A 58 -0.28 -28.21 11.02
CA LYS A 58 1.15 -28.22 11.32
C LYS A 58 1.64 -26.77 11.42
N LYS A 59 2.33 -26.44 12.51
CA LYS A 59 3.04 -25.18 12.67
C LYS A 59 4.33 -25.30 11.85
N ILE A 60 4.46 -24.49 10.81
CA ILE A 60 5.66 -24.44 9.97
C ILE A 60 6.71 -23.65 10.75
N SER A 61 7.85 -24.27 11.06
CA SER A 61 8.98 -23.58 11.68
C SER A 61 10.01 -23.24 10.61
N HIS A 62 10.21 -21.95 10.37
CA HIS A 62 11.29 -21.48 9.50
C HIS A 62 12.60 -21.47 10.28
N GLU A 63 13.25 -22.62 10.45
CA GLU A 63 14.56 -22.71 11.13
C GLU A 63 15.68 -22.08 10.29
N LYS A 64 15.50 -21.97 8.96
CA LYS A 64 16.52 -21.50 8.01
C LYS A 64 16.22 -20.16 7.32
N GLY A 65 15.11 -19.48 7.60
CA GLY A 65 14.71 -18.28 6.85
C GLY A 65 13.84 -17.27 7.60
N GLN A 66 14.05 -15.98 7.33
CA GLN A 66 13.10 -14.90 7.64
C GLN A 66 11.99 -14.79 6.58
N ASP A 67 11.52 -15.92 6.04
CA ASP A 67 10.43 -15.91 5.07
C ASP A 67 9.08 -16.22 5.74
N ASN A 68 8.00 -15.82 5.07
CA ASN A 68 6.63 -15.96 5.57
C ASN A 68 5.85 -17.01 4.77
N TRP A 69 6.54 -17.95 4.12
CA TRP A 69 5.90 -18.88 3.20
C TRP A 69 5.19 -20.00 3.97
N ASN A 70 3.86 -20.05 3.87
CA ASN A 70 3.08 -21.10 4.53
C ASN A 70 2.67 -22.23 3.58
N LYS A 71 2.92 -22.08 2.27
CA LYS A 71 2.44 -23.00 1.24
C LYS A 71 3.34 -22.94 0.01
N LYS A 72 3.64 -24.12 -0.55
CA LYS A 72 4.12 -24.29 -1.93
C LYS A 72 2.91 -24.51 -2.85
N SER A 73 2.76 -23.69 -3.88
CA SER A 73 1.70 -23.87 -4.89
C SER A 73 2.15 -24.90 -5.93
N ILE A 74 1.21 -25.67 -6.49
CA ILE A 74 1.49 -26.66 -7.55
C ILE A 74 2.18 -26.02 -8.78
N PHE A 75 1.95 -24.73 -9.02
CA PHE A 75 2.59 -24.02 -10.13
C PHE A 75 4.11 -23.90 -10.00
N PHE A 76 4.66 -24.08 -8.80
CA PHE A 76 6.10 -24.02 -8.54
C PHE A 76 6.82 -25.30 -9.03
N GLU A 77 6.06 -26.39 -9.26
CA GLU A 77 6.58 -27.64 -9.81
C GLU A 77 6.77 -27.58 -11.33
N LEU A 78 6.21 -26.56 -11.99
CA LEU A 78 6.32 -26.40 -13.43
C LEU A 78 7.79 -26.14 -13.81
N PRO A 79 8.36 -26.89 -14.79
CA PRO A 79 9.78 -26.80 -15.14
C PRO A 79 10.27 -25.39 -15.49
N TYR A 80 9.37 -24.58 -16.07
CA TYR A 80 9.64 -23.21 -16.52
C TYR A 80 9.41 -22.15 -15.45
N TRP A 81 8.82 -22.49 -14.29
CA TRP A 81 8.44 -21.51 -13.27
C TRP A 81 9.63 -20.69 -12.79
N LYS A 82 10.77 -21.37 -12.55
CA LYS A 82 12.02 -20.74 -12.10
C LYS A 82 12.58 -19.71 -13.09
N SER A 83 12.30 -19.89 -14.39
CA SER A 83 12.75 -19.02 -15.48
C SER A 83 11.76 -17.89 -15.81
N LEU A 84 10.57 -17.88 -15.20
CA LEU A 84 9.62 -16.79 -15.43
C LEU A 84 10.20 -15.46 -14.92
N LEU A 85 10.13 -14.42 -15.77
CA LEU A 85 10.46 -13.04 -15.42
C LEU A 85 9.41 -12.46 -14.46
N LEU A 86 8.14 -12.77 -14.70
CA LEU A 86 7.02 -12.46 -13.82
C LEU A 86 6.40 -13.74 -13.27
N ARG A 87 6.48 -13.90 -11.95
CA ARG A 87 5.99 -15.09 -11.23
C ARG A 87 4.64 -14.84 -10.56
N HIS A 88 4.18 -13.59 -10.59
CA HIS A 88 2.89 -13.12 -10.10
C HIS A 88 2.33 -12.14 -11.13
N ASN A 89 1.00 -12.01 -11.17
CA ASN A 89 0.30 -11.00 -11.95
C ASN A 89 -0.55 -10.20 -10.95
N LEU A 90 -0.16 -8.96 -10.69
CA LEU A 90 -0.87 -8.12 -9.72
C LEU A 90 -2.11 -7.52 -10.39
N ASP A 91 -3.26 -7.71 -9.76
CA ASP A 91 -4.51 -7.16 -10.24
C ASP A 91 -4.59 -5.65 -9.91
N VAL A 92 -4.14 -4.84 -10.87
CA VAL A 92 -4.06 -3.38 -10.73
C VAL A 92 -5.42 -2.77 -10.41
N MET A 93 -6.50 -3.26 -11.03
CA MET A 93 -7.84 -2.74 -10.81
C MET A 93 -8.30 -3.00 -9.37
N HIS A 94 -8.10 -4.21 -8.86
CA HIS A 94 -8.44 -4.54 -7.48
C HIS A 94 -7.58 -3.77 -6.48
N ILE A 95 -6.29 -3.59 -6.77
CA ILE A 95 -5.38 -2.77 -5.95
C ILE A 95 -5.87 -1.31 -5.91
N GLU A 96 -6.11 -0.71 -7.08
CA GLU A 96 -6.57 0.68 -7.21
C GLU A 96 -7.92 0.88 -6.50
N LYS A 97 -8.87 -0.04 -6.70
CA LYS A 97 -10.18 0.00 -6.02
C LYS A 97 -10.02 -0.07 -4.51
N ASN A 98 -9.19 -0.98 -4.00
CA ASN A 98 -8.97 -1.13 -2.56
C ASN A 98 -8.33 0.13 -1.95
N ILE A 99 -7.31 0.68 -2.62
CA ILE A 99 -6.67 1.93 -2.20
C ILE A 99 -7.68 3.09 -2.20
N CYS A 100 -8.48 3.22 -3.25
CA CYS A 100 -9.53 4.25 -3.34
C CYS A 100 -10.55 4.10 -2.19
N ASP A 101 -11.03 2.87 -1.94
CA ASP A 101 -11.96 2.57 -0.85
C ASP A 101 -11.34 2.93 0.52
N ASN A 102 -10.06 2.64 0.74
CA ASN A 102 -9.33 2.98 1.96
C ASN A 102 -9.18 4.50 2.13
N ILE A 103 -8.84 5.24 1.06
CA ILE A 103 -8.77 6.71 1.06
C ILE A 103 -10.13 7.27 1.45
N MET A 104 -11.19 6.87 0.74
CA MET A 104 -12.55 7.37 0.97
C MET A 104 -13.06 7.05 2.36
N GLY A 105 -12.87 5.82 2.82
CA GLY A 105 -13.25 5.39 4.16
C GLY A 105 -12.58 6.21 5.26
N THR A 106 -11.31 6.57 5.06
CA THR A 106 -10.50 7.33 6.01
C THR A 106 -10.86 8.82 5.99
N ILE A 107 -10.85 9.48 4.82
CA ILE A 107 -11.10 10.93 4.74
C ILE A 107 -12.56 11.31 5.09
N MET A 108 -13.52 10.43 4.80
CA MET A 108 -14.92 10.64 5.19
C MET A 108 -15.21 10.17 6.62
N ASN A 109 -14.24 9.56 7.30
CA ASN A 109 -14.38 8.95 8.62
C ASN A 109 -15.62 8.03 8.71
N VAL A 110 -15.72 7.07 7.76
CA VAL A 110 -16.85 6.14 7.69
C VAL A 110 -16.67 5.03 8.72
N LYS A 111 -17.64 4.89 9.63
CA LYS A 111 -17.62 3.84 10.67
C LYS A 111 -17.43 2.46 10.04
N GLY A 112 -16.41 1.73 10.51
CA GLY A 112 -16.06 0.38 10.03
C GLY A 112 -15.25 0.33 8.73
N LYS A 113 -15.03 1.47 8.06
CA LYS A 113 -14.15 1.56 6.87
C LYS A 113 -12.95 2.49 7.06
N THR A 114 -13.04 3.43 7.99
CA THR A 114 -11.91 4.31 8.32
C THR A 114 -10.72 3.50 8.79
N LYS A 115 -9.54 3.86 8.29
CA LYS A 115 -8.27 3.32 8.78
C LYS A 115 -7.82 4.05 10.05
N ASP A 116 -8.32 5.24 10.30
CA ASP A 116 -8.06 5.98 11.53
C ASP A 116 -9.00 5.51 12.66
N THR A 117 -8.50 4.60 13.49
CA THR A 117 -9.25 4.02 14.62
C THR A 117 -8.60 4.38 15.95
N ILE A 118 -9.31 4.22 17.06
CA ILE A 118 -8.74 4.45 18.41
C ILE A 118 -7.45 3.62 18.61
N LYS A 119 -7.43 2.36 18.15
CA LYS A 119 -6.22 1.51 18.22
C LYS A 119 -5.06 2.13 17.46
N THR A 120 -5.33 2.59 16.25
CA THR A 120 -4.34 3.26 15.41
C THR A 120 -3.76 4.51 16.07
N GLN A 121 -4.57 5.29 16.79
CA GLN A 121 -4.09 6.47 17.50
C GLN A 121 -3.29 6.13 18.76
N LEU A 122 -3.65 5.05 19.45
CA LEU A 122 -2.81 4.48 20.51
C LEU A 122 -1.47 4.00 19.97
N ASP A 123 -1.45 3.38 18.78
CA ASP A 123 -0.20 2.99 18.12
C ASP A 123 0.68 4.23 17.80
N LEU A 124 0.07 5.34 17.35
CA LEU A 124 0.79 6.60 17.14
C LEU A 124 1.38 7.17 18.43
N GLN A 125 0.65 7.04 19.55
CA GLN A 125 1.12 7.45 20.87
C GLN A 125 2.29 6.58 21.35
N GLU A 126 2.21 5.26 21.17
CA GLU A 126 3.29 4.33 21.51
C GLU A 126 4.55 4.59 20.68
N MET A 127 4.39 4.94 19.40
CA MET A 127 5.49 5.34 18.51
C MET A 127 6.03 6.76 18.81
N ASN A 128 5.37 7.52 19.69
CA ASN A 128 5.72 8.90 20.04
C ASN A 128 5.82 9.84 18.83
N ILE A 129 4.88 9.68 17.89
CA ILE A 129 4.75 10.50 16.67
C ILE A 129 3.36 11.14 16.62
N ARG A 130 3.24 12.31 15.98
CA ARG A 130 1.95 13.00 15.76
C ARG A 130 1.12 13.18 17.04
N SER A 131 1.70 13.86 18.02
CA SER A 131 1.06 14.15 19.30
C SER A 131 -0.29 14.85 19.18
N GLU A 132 -0.53 15.56 18.07
CA GLU A 132 -1.80 16.19 17.74
C GLU A 132 -2.95 15.19 17.48
N LEU A 133 -2.65 13.91 17.21
CA LEU A 133 -3.63 12.85 16.99
C LEU A 133 -3.77 11.89 18.19
N HIS A 134 -3.06 12.15 19.29
CA HIS A 134 -3.10 11.27 20.46
C HIS A 134 -4.45 11.39 21.19
N PRO A 135 -5.02 10.28 21.68
CA PRO A 135 -6.28 10.33 22.43
C PRO A 135 -6.12 11.17 23.71
N ILE A 136 -7.09 12.04 23.98
CA ILE A 136 -7.12 12.90 25.16
C ILE A 136 -8.07 12.27 26.18
N GLN A 137 -7.57 11.94 27.37
CA GLN A 137 -8.39 11.46 28.47
C GLN A 137 -8.97 12.64 29.26
N ASN A 138 -10.27 12.88 29.10
CA ASN A 138 -11.05 13.82 29.90
C ASN A 138 -11.93 13.00 30.87
N GLY A 139 -11.34 12.55 31.97
CA GLY A 139 -12.02 11.67 32.95
C GLY A 139 -12.27 10.27 32.39
N GLU A 140 -13.53 9.80 32.39
CA GLU A 140 -13.93 8.51 31.81
C GLU A 140 -14.08 8.53 30.28
N LYS A 141 -14.08 9.72 29.65
CA LYS A 141 -14.25 9.85 28.20
C LYS A 141 -12.91 10.02 27.50
N ILE A 142 -12.68 9.18 26.50
CA ILE A 142 -11.56 9.30 25.57
C ILE A 142 -12.05 10.15 24.40
N GLU A 143 -11.56 11.38 24.30
CA GLU A 143 -11.79 12.26 23.16
C GLU A 143 -10.69 12.07 22.12
N VAL A 144 -11.10 11.95 20.87
CA VAL A 144 -10.22 11.70 19.73
C VAL A 144 -10.11 12.99 18.91
N PRO A 145 -8.91 13.57 18.76
CA PRO A 145 -8.72 14.75 17.92
C PRO A 145 -9.08 14.48 16.46
N THR A 146 -9.64 15.48 15.79
CA THR A 146 -9.94 15.41 14.35
C THR A 146 -8.64 15.48 13.56
N ALA A 147 -8.35 14.44 12.77
CA ALA A 147 -7.16 14.40 11.94
C ALA A 147 -7.23 15.35 10.73
N CYS A 148 -6.07 15.85 10.28
CA CYS A 148 -5.95 16.80 9.16
C CYS A 148 -6.43 16.27 7.80
N TYR A 149 -6.52 14.95 7.65
CA TYR A 149 -7.06 14.27 6.46
C TYR A 149 -8.57 14.00 6.57
N THR A 150 -9.23 14.32 7.68
CA THR A 150 -10.67 14.14 7.84
C THR A 150 -11.41 15.35 7.32
N LEU A 151 -12.35 15.13 6.39
CA LEU A 151 -13.18 16.19 5.84
C LEU A 151 -14.16 16.72 6.89
N SER A 152 -14.41 18.04 6.82
CA SER A 152 -15.52 18.67 7.55
C SER A 152 -16.87 18.13 7.04
N LEU A 153 -17.95 18.30 7.80
CA LEU A 153 -19.28 17.88 7.35
C LEU A 153 -19.68 18.59 6.03
N GLU A 154 -19.35 19.87 5.92
CA GLU A 154 -19.60 20.67 4.71
C GLU A 154 -18.81 20.13 3.51
N ASP A 155 -17.53 19.81 3.70
CA ASP A 155 -16.70 19.29 2.62
C ASP A 155 -17.08 17.85 2.24
N LYS A 156 -17.54 17.04 3.19
CA LYS A 156 -18.17 15.74 2.87
C LYS A 156 -19.37 15.92 1.96
N HIS A 157 -20.24 16.89 2.24
CA HIS A 157 -21.40 17.18 1.39
C HIS A 157 -20.98 17.65 0.00
N LYS A 158 -20.02 18.57 -0.10
CA LYS A 158 -19.46 19.04 -1.37
C LYS A 158 -18.85 17.88 -2.17
N LEU A 159 -18.10 17.00 -1.52
CA LEU A 159 -17.49 15.83 -2.17
C LEU A 159 -18.55 14.87 -2.70
N CYS A 160 -19.58 14.55 -1.90
CA CYS A 160 -20.69 13.72 -2.34
C CYS A 160 -21.44 14.32 -3.54
N LEU A 161 -21.68 15.64 -3.52
CA LEU A 161 -22.28 16.35 -4.65
C LEU A 161 -21.39 16.30 -5.89
N PHE A 162 -20.07 16.48 -5.72
CA PHE A 162 -19.11 16.38 -6.82
C PHE A 162 -19.10 14.97 -7.43
N LEU A 163 -18.97 13.93 -6.61
CA LEU A 163 -18.94 12.52 -7.06
C LEU A 163 -20.26 12.07 -7.69
N LYS A 164 -21.40 12.62 -7.25
CA LYS A 164 -22.70 12.40 -7.90
C LYS A 164 -22.70 12.91 -9.36
N ASN A 165 -21.96 13.98 -9.63
CA ASN A 165 -21.97 14.68 -10.92
C ASN A 165 -20.79 14.30 -11.84
N LEU A 166 -19.70 13.71 -11.32
CA LEU A 166 -18.49 13.38 -12.08
C LEU A 166 -17.85 12.06 -11.58
N LYS A 167 -17.57 11.11 -12.49
CA LYS A 167 -17.15 9.75 -12.14
C LYS A 167 -15.63 9.51 -11.98
N HIS A 168 -14.73 10.45 -12.32
CA HIS A 168 -13.28 10.12 -12.40
C HIS A 168 -12.30 11.20 -11.91
N LEU A 169 -12.71 12.13 -11.05
CA LEU A 169 -11.87 13.28 -10.66
C LEU A 169 -11.68 13.42 -9.14
N LEU A 170 -11.68 12.30 -8.40
CA LEU A 170 -11.58 12.31 -6.93
C LEU A 170 -10.42 13.20 -6.40
N PRO A 171 -9.18 13.14 -6.93
CA PRO A 171 -8.10 13.99 -6.43
C PRO A 171 -8.29 15.48 -6.73
N LEU A 172 -8.99 15.83 -7.82
CA LEU A 172 -9.35 17.22 -8.11
C LEU A 172 -10.47 17.70 -7.20
N ALA A 173 -11.41 16.82 -6.84
CA ALA A 173 -12.49 17.13 -5.91
C ALA A 173 -11.95 17.49 -4.51
N LEU A 174 -10.90 16.80 -4.08
CA LEU A 174 -10.26 17.05 -2.78
C LEU A 174 -9.45 18.36 -2.75
N ARG A 175 -9.07 18.89 -3.92
CA ARG A 175 -8.31 20.15 -4.00
C ARG A 175 -9.17 21.31 -3.48
N GLY A 176 -8.75 21.88 -2.36
CA GLY A 176 -9.48 22.96 -1.67
C GLY A 176 -10.38 22.49 -0.52
N MET A 177 -10.51 21.17 -0.30
CA MET A 177 -11.19 20.59 0.86
C MET A 177 -10.21 20.11 1.94
N LEU A 178 -9.02 19.68 1.55
CA LEU A 178 -7.96 19.22 2.45
C LEU A 178 -6.68 20.05 2.23
N SER A 179 -5.76 19.99 3.18
CA SER A 179 -4.48 20.69 3.06
C SER A 179 -3.67 20.18 1.87
N LYS A 180 -2.68 20.98 1.45
CA LYS A 180 -1.81 20.63 0.31
C LYS A 180 -1.04 19.34 0.60
N GLU A 181 -0.60 19.15 1.84
CA GLU A 181 0.15 17.99 2.31
C GLU A 181 -0.64 16.69 2.12
N VAL A 182 -1.97 16.74 2.24
CA VAL A 182 -2.86 15.59 2.00
C VAL A 182 -3.17 15.44 0.51
N CYS A 183 -3.51 16.53 -0.19
CA CYS A 183 -3.96 16.47 -1.58
C CYS A 183 -2.85 16.09 -2.56
N GLU A 184 -1.64 16.63 -2.37
CA GLU A 184 -0.51 16.42 -3.28
C GLU A 184 -0.18 14.94 -3.49
N PRO A 185 0.06 14.12 -2.45
CA PRO A 185 0.33 12.69 -2.66
C PRO A 185 -0.87 11.90 -3.20
N LEU A 186 -2.10 12.30 -2.92
CA LEU A 186 -3.29 11.67 -3.50
C LEU A 186 -3.41 11.94 -5.01
N ILE A 187 -3.07 13.17 -5.43
CA ILE A 187 -3.01 13.53 -6.86
C ILE A 187 -1.89 12.76 -7.55
N GLU A 188 -0.69 12.71 -6.96
CA GLU A 188 0.43 11.94 -7.53
C GLU A 188 0.07 10.45 -7.69
N LEU A 189 -0.57 9.86 -6.69
CA LEU A 189 -1.01 8.46 -6.74
C LEU A 189 -2.07 8.22 -7.83
N SER A 190 -2.99 9.16 -8.02
CA SER A 190 -3.97 9.05 -9.10
C SER A 190 -3.34 9.22 -10.49
N ILE A 191 -2.37 10.12 -10.64
CA ILE A 191 -1.59 10.25 -11.88
C ILE A 191 -0.85 8.94 -12.16
N PHE A 192 -0.25 8.32 -11.14
CA PHE A 192 0.41 7.03 -11.25
C PHE A 192 -0.54 5.96 -11.84
N PHE A 193 -1.74 5.77 -11.28
CA PHE A 193 -2.71 4.80 -11.79
C PHE A 193 -3.24 5.19 -13.19
N SER A 194 -3.44 6.48 -13.46
CA SER A 194 -3.87 6.97 -14.77
C SER A 194 -2.84 6.67 -15.87
N VAL A 195 -1.54 6.84 -15.57
CA VAL A 195 -0.46 6.50 -16.51
C VAL A 195 -0.41 4.98 -16.73
N LEU A 196 -0.51 4.18 -15.67
CA LEU A 196 -0.53 2.71 -15.80
C LEU A 196 -1.74 2.20 -16.59
N GLY A 197 -2.91 2.81 -16.42
CA GLY A 197 -4.15 2.48 -17.12
C GLY A 197 -4.26 3.07 -18.53
N SER A 198 -3.22 3.73 -19.03
CA SER A 198 -3.21 4.27 -20.38
C SER A 198 -3.17 3.15 -21.43
N LYS A 199 -3.91 3.33 -22.52
CA LYS A 199 -3.95 2.36 -23.65
C LYS A 199 -2.58 2.09 -24.25
N GLU A 200 -1.70 3.09 -24.22
CA GLU A 200 -0.33 3.01 -24.69
C GLU A 200 0.62 3.39 -23.55
N LEU A 201 1.63 2.56 -23.33
CA LEU A 201 2.64 2.78 -22.31
C LEU A 201 3.97 3.17 -22.95
N LYS A 202 4.48 4.33 -22.58
CA LYS A 202 5.84 4.77 -22.93
C LYS A 202 6.80 4.38 -21.82
N ILE A 203 7.94 3.81 -22.17
CA ILE A 203 8.96 3.38 -21.19
C ILE A 203 9.44 4.55 -20.34
N ASP A 204 9.59 5.75 -20.91
CA ASP A 204 9.98 6.95 -20.16
C ASP A 204 8.96 7.33 -19.09
N ASN A 205 7.66 7.23 -19.40
CA ASN A 205 6.60 7.45 -18.43
C ASN A 205 6.67 6.38 -17.31
N LEU A 206 6.90 5.12 -17.67
CA LEU A 206 7.05 4.02 -16.70
C LEU A 206 8.28 4.23 -15.79
N ASN A 207 9.40 4.69 -16.33
CA ASN A 207 10.59 5.06 -15.56
C ASN A 207 10.29 6.19 -14.58
N HIS A 208 9.57 7.22 -15.04
CA HIS A 208 9.21 8.36 -14.20
C HIS A 208 8.31 7.94 -13.03
N ILE A 209 7.23 7.21 -13.30
CA ILE A 209 6.30 6.80 -12.24
C ILE A 209 6.93 5.78 -11.27
N GLU A 210 7.84 4.92 -11.74
CA GLU A 210 8.58 3.99 -10.87
C GLU A 210 9.50 4.74 -9.89
N ALA A 211 10.18 5.79 -10.35
CA ALA A 211 11.03 6.63 -9.51
C ALA A 211 10.23 7.51 -8.54
N GLN A 212 9.07 8.02 -8.99
CA GLN A 212 8.24 8.93 -8.21
C GLN A 212 7.42 8.21 -7.13
N LEU A 213 6.93 7.00 -7.40
CA LEU A 213 6.00 6.32 -6.50
C LEU A 213 6.54 6.12 -5.07
N PRO A 214 7.80 5.69 -4.82
CA PRO A 214 8.35 5.63 -3.47
C PRO A 214 8.24 6.95 -2.71
N ILE A 215 8.44 8.08 -3.40
CA ILE A 215 8.33 9.43 -2.82
C ILE A 215 6.86 9.70 -2.46
N THR A 216 5.92 9.41 -3.37
CA THR A 216 4.48 9.55 -3.12
C THR A 216 4.02 8.70 -1.95
N LEU A 217 4.44 7.43 -1.86
CA LEU A 217 4.11 6.54 -0.74
C LEU A 217 4.71 7.06 0.58
N CYS A 218 5.92 7.63 0.56
CA CYS A 218 6.49 8.29 1.74
C CYS A 218 5.69 9.54 2.14
N LYS A 219 5.22 10.36 1.19
CA LYS A 219 4.37 11.52 1.49
C LYS A 219 3.04 11.09 2.11
N LEU A 220 2.41 10.03 1.60
CA LEU A 220 1.25 9.42 2.25
C LEU A 220 1.59 8.96 3.66
N GLU A 221 2.75 8.33 3.85
CA GLU A 221 3.19 7.77 5.14
C GLU A 221 3.35 8.85 6.20
N LYS A 222 3.68 10.08 5.81
CA LYS A 222 3.75 11.26 6.69
C LYS A 222 2.38 11.79 7.13
N VAL A 223 1.32 11.47 6.41
CA VAL A 223 -0.02 12.05 6.59
C VAL A 223 -0.98 11.04 7.19
N PHE A 224 -1.10 9.88 6.54
CA PHE A 224 -2.03 8.84 6.92
C PHE A 224 -1.46 7.96 8.04
N PRO A 225 -2.33 7.34 8.86
CA PRO A 225 -1.87 6.50 9.95
C PRO A 225 -1.33 5.15 9.46
N PRO A 226 -0.55 4.40 10.29
CA PRO A 226 0.04 3.12 9.90
C PRO A 226 -0.95 2.07 9.38
N SER A 227 -2.16 2.03 9.95
CA SER A 227 -3.26 1.13 9.53
C SER A 227 -3.75 1.37 8.11
N PHE A 228 -3.49 2.55 7.53
CA PHE A 228 -3.77 2.84 6.13
C PHE A 228 -2.91 1.98 5.21
N PHE A 229 -1.68 1.68 5.61
CA PHE A 229 -0.69 0.93 4.83
C PHE A 229 -0.86 -0.58 4.96
N ASP A 230 -2.00 -1.09 4.51
CA ASP A 230 -2.17 -2.52 4.30
C ASP A 230 -1.40 -3.01 3.07
N VAL A 231 -1.46 -4.32 2.82
CA VAL A 231 -0.73 -4.95 1.71
C VAL A 231 -1.05 -4.30 0.36
N MET A 232 -2.29 -3.83 0.15
CA MET A 232 -2.70 -3.26 -1.14
C MET A 232 -2.01 -1.93 -1.40
N VAL A 233 -1.76 -1.11 -0.37
CA VAL A 233 -1.02 0.16 -0.51
C VAL A 233 0.47 -0.07 -0.82
N HIS A 234 1.01 -1.24 -0.47
CA HIS A 234 2.40 -1.60 -0.72
C HIS A 234 2.65 -2.13 -2.14
N LEU A 235 1.69 -2.84 -2.74
CA LEU A 235 1.82 -3.45 -4.06
C LEU A 235 2.12 -2.49 -5.23
N PRO A 236 1.62 -1.23 -5.27
CA PRO A 236 1.92 -0.27 -6.32
C PRO A 236 3.38 -0.16 -6.70
N ILE A 237 4.30 -0.34 -5.73
CA ILE A 237 5.74 -0.19 -5.95
C ILE A 237 6.31 -1.17 -6.98
N HIS A 238 5.57 -2.25 -7.27
CA HIS A 238 5.95 -3.26 -8.25
C HIS A 238 5.29 -3.06 -9.61
N LEU A 239 4.18 -2.31 -9.70
CA LEU A 239 3.33 -2.29 -10.89
C LEU A 239 4.00 -1.67 -12.11
N ALA A 240 4.83 -0.63 -11.93
CA ALA A 240 5.56 -0.03 -13.03
C ALA A 240 6.58 -1.00 -13.64
N SER A 241 7.33 -1.73 -12.79
CA SER A 241 8.26 -2.77 -13.24
C SER A 241 7.53 -3.91 -13.94
N GLU A 242 6.36 -4.30 -13.45
CA GLU A 242 5.54 -5.34 -14.05
C GLU A 242 5.00 -4.92 -15.42
N ALA A 243 4.55 -3.67 -15.55
CA ALA A 243 4.08 -3.10 -16.81
C ALA A 243 5.19 -2.97 -17.87
N LYS A 244 6.45 -2.75 -17.46
CA LYS A 244 7.59 -2.78 -18.39
C LYS A 244 7.84 -4.17 -18.98
N ILE A 245 7.59 -5.22 -18.21
CA ILE A 245 7.84 -6.60 -18.62
C ILE A 245 6.66 -7.17 -19.41
N ALA A 246 5.44 -7.02 -18.89
CA ALA A 246 4.25 -7.64 -19.47
C ALA A 246 3.39 -6.69 -20.31
N GLY A 247 3.80 -5.44 -20.44
CA GLY A 247 3.08 -4.45 -21.23
C GLY A 247 1.81 -3.92 -20.55
N PRO A 248 0.91 -3.30 -21.36
CA PRO A 248 -0.27 -2.61 -20.87
C PRO A 248 -1.16 -3.48 -19.97
N ILE A 249 -1.68 -2.86 -18.91
CA ILE A 249 -2.38 -3.59 -17.84
C ILE A 249 -3.75 -4.10 -18.29
N HIS A 250 -4.39 -3.47 -19.27
CA HIS A 250 -5.73 -3.84 -19.74
C HIS A 250 -5.80 -5.24 -20.35
N TYR A 251 -4.69 -5.78 -20.85
CA TYR A 251 -4.62 -7.16 -21.32
C TYR A 251 -4.37 -8.19 -20.21
N ARG A 252 -4.14 -7.72 -18.99
CA ARG A 252 -3.72 -8.52 -17.83
C ARG A 252 -4.67 -8.43 -16.65
N TRP A 253 -5.71 -7.60 -16.78
CA TRP A 253 -6.82 -7.56 -15.87
C TRP A 253 -7.56 -8.88 -15.92
N MET A 254 -7.71 -9.50 -14.75
CA MET A 254 -8.54 -10.68 -14.61
C MET A 254 -10.00 -10.24 -14.59
N TYR A 255 -10.56 -9.95 -15.76
CA TYR A 255 -12.00 -10.05 -15.92
C TYR A 255 -12.36 -11.54 -15.94
N PRO A 256 -13.29 -12.04 -15.11
CA PRO A 256 -14.33 -12.84 -15.72
C PRO A 256 -15.07 -11.89 -16.68
N VAL A 257 -15.33 -12.34 -17.90
CA VAL A 257 -16.32 -11.70 -18.76
C VAL A 257 -17.58 -11.46 -17.89
N GLU A 258 -17.86 -10.21 -17.52
CA GLU A 258 -19.11 -9.79 -16.86
C GLU A 258 -20.13 -9.38 -17.91
#